data_AF-A0A2N6P329-F1
#
_entry.id   AF-A0A2N6P329-F1
#
_cell.length_a   1.000
_cell.length_b   1.000
_cell.length_c   1.000
_cell.angle_alpha   90.00
_cell.angle_beta   90.00
_cell.angle_gamma   90.00
#
_symmetry.space_group_name_H-M   'P 1'
#
loop_
_entity.id
_entity.type
_entity.pdbx_description
1 polymer ?
#
loop_
_entity_poly.entity_id
_entity_poly.type
_entity_poly.pdbx_seq_one_letter_code
_entity_poly.pdbx_strand_id
1 'polypeptide(L)'
;MAQVSPSIALIEQLSKLSTQLADGDNTEAKNQAIQLSRQLTGSLSHPASSAVELAFAPFITVAARIAIGMGLFKLIADNNGPISSKELAEKSGGEELLIIRTLRPLASVGVVKEAGERQWEPTPVTHAMATEEIAAGHRMM
;
A
#
# COMPACT_ATOMS: atom_id res chain seq x y z
N MET A 1 22.56 -3.73 -34.05
CA MET A 1 22.41 -4.34 -32.71
C MET A 1 21.11 -3.81 -32.13
N ALA A 2 20.12 -4.67 -31.88
CA ALA A 2 18.84 -4.22 -31.33
C ALA A 2 19.10 -3.62 -29.93
N GLN A 3 18.67 -2.38 -29.73
CA GLN A 3 18.81 -1.69 -28.45
C GLN A 3 17.99 -2.46 -27.41
N VAL A 4 18.68 -3.02 -26.40
CA VAL A 4 18.02 -3.76 -25.32
C VAL A 4 17.01 -2.82 -24.66
N SER A 5 15.75 -3.24 -24.59
CA SER A 5 14.70 -2.46 -23.94
C SER A 5 15.12 -2.15 -22.50
N PRO A 6 15.00 -0.89 -22.02
CA PRO A 6 15.38 -0.51 -20.67
C PRO A 6 14.78 -1.43 -19.59
N SER A 7 13.55 -1.90 -19.78
CA SER A 7 12.88 -2.82 -18.85
C SER A 7 13.56 -4.19 -18.77
N ILE A 8 14.11 -4.70 -19.89
CA ILE A 8 14.83 -5.99 -19.91
C ILE A 8 16.12 -5.88 -19.10
N ALA A 9 16.88 -4.80 -19.28
CA ALA A 9 18.11 -4.55 -18.53
C ALA A 9 17.84 -4.43 -17.02
N LEU A 10 16.73 -3.81 -16.61
CA LEU A 10 16.34 -3.69 -15.20
C LEU A 10 15.97 -5.04 -14.58
N ILE A 11 15.27 -5.91 -15.32
CA ILE A 11 14.94 -7.28 -14.87
C ILE A 11 16.22 -8.10 -14.67
N GLU A 12 17.19 -8.00 -15.58
CA GLU A 12 18.48 -8.68 -15.45
C GLU A 12 19.31 -8.18 -14.26
N GLN A 13 19.20 -6.91 -13.89
CA GLN A 13 19.86 -6.38 -12.70
C GLN A 13 19.19 -6.86 -11.41
N LEU A 14 17.86 -6.89 -11.37
CA LEU A 14 17.09 -7.42 -10.23
C LEU A 14 17.39 -8.91 -10.00
N SER A 15 17.47 -9.71 -11.06
CA SER A 15 17.72 -11.15 -10.92
C SER A 15 19.09 -11.47 -10.31
N LYS A 16 20.11 -10.63 -10.57
CA LYS A 16 21.46 -10.75 -9.99
C LYS A 16 21.48 -10.54 -8.47
N LEU A 17 20.51 -9.81 -7.91
CA LEU A 17 20.41 -9.58 -6.47
C LEU A 17 19.75 -10.75 -5.73
N SER A 18 19.20 -11.74 -6.43
CA SER A 18 18.43 -12.85 -5.83
C SER A 18 19.13 -13.58 -4.68
N THR A 19 20.42 -13.89 -4.83
CA THR A 19 21.21 -14.60 -3.81
C THR A 19 21.55 -13.71 -2.61
N GLN A 20 21.74 -12.41 -2.83
CA GLN A 20 22.00 -11.43 -1.77
C GLN A 20 20.73 -11.10 -0.97
N LEU A 21 19.57 -11.15 -1.63
CA LEU A 21 18.26 -10.96 -0.98
C LEU A 21 17.82 -12.17 -0.17
N ALA A 22 18.41 -13.35 -0.42
CA ALA A 22 18.18 -14.53 0.41
C ALA A 22 18.78 -14.37 1.82
N ASP A 23 19.78 -13.49 1.96
CA ASP A 23 20.27 -13.03 3.25
C ASP A 23 19.40 -11.87 3.75
N GLY A 24 18.57 -12.16 4.76
CA GLY A 24 17.55 -11.24 5.27
C GLY A 24 18.10 -9.92 5.82
N ASP A 25 19.39 -9.83 6.14
CA ASP A 25 19.99 -8.65 6.77
C ASP A 25 20.77 -7.75 5.80
N ASN A 26 20.86 -8.13 4.51
CA ASN A 26 21.55 -7.32 3.50
C ASN A 26 20.71 -6.10 3.08
N THR A 27 20.79 -5.05 3.91
CA THR A 27 20.06 -3.79 3.73
C THR A 27 20.45 -3.06 2.44
N GLU A 28 21.71 -3.17 2.02
CA GLU A 28 22.19 -2.57 0.77
C GLU A 28 21.54 -3.23 -0.45
N ALA A 29 21.56 -4.56 -0.52
CA ALA A 29 20.90 -5.30 -1.60
C ALA A 29 19.39 -5.05 -1.64
N LYS A 30 18.73 -4.95 -0.47
CA LYS A 30 17.31 -4.58 -0.37
C LYS A 30 17.04 -3.19 -0.94
N ASN A 31 17.82 -2.19 -0.55
CA ASN A 31 17.66 -0.82 -1.05
C ASN A 31 17.88 -0.75 -2.57
N GLN A 32 18.89 -1.44 -3.08
CA GLN A 32 19.16 -1.52 -4.51
C GLN A 32 18.01 -2.21 -5.27
N ALA A 33 17.47 -3.31 -4.74
CA ALA A 33 16.33 -4.00 -5.33
C ALA A 33 15.07 -3.12 -5.35
N ILE A 34 14.81 -2.36 -4.28
CA ILE A 34 13.70 -1.39 -4.24
C ILE A 34 13.89 -0.31 -5.32
N GLN A 35 15.10 0.24 -5.46
CA GLN A 35 15.38 1.25 -6.46
C GLN A 35 15.16 0.73 -7.90
N LEU A 36 15.69 -0.46 -8.22
CA LEU A 36 15.51 -1.08 -9.53
C LEU A 36 14.05 -1.42 -9.80
N SER A 37 13.31 -1.89 -8.78
CA SER A 37 11.87 -2.18 -8.91
C SER A 37 11.08 -0.92 -9.24
N ARG A 38 11.37 0.21 -8.58
CA ARG A 38 10.75 1.50 -8.89
C ARG A 38 11.06 1.97 -10.32
N GLN A 39 12.30 1.82 -10.77
CA GLN A 39 12.69 2.14 -12.15
C GLN A 39 11.96 1.25 -13.16
N LEU A 40 11.82 -0.04 -12.87
CA LEU A 40 11.11 -0.99 -13.71
C LEU A 40 9.61 -0.66 -13.79
N THR A 41 8.98 -0.36 -12.66
CA THR A 41 7.59 0.12 -12.64
C THR A 41 7.46 1.37 -13.52
N GLY A 42 8.35 2.36 -13.35
CA GLY A 42 8.34 3.58 -14.15
C GLY A 42 8.56 3.34 -15.65
N SER A 43 9.41 2.38 -16.04
CA SER A 43 9.68 2.07 -17.45
C SER A 43 8.56 1.27 -18.13
N LEU A 44 7.73 0.58 -17.34
CA LEU A 44 6.57 -0.19 -17.82
C LEU A 44 5.28 0.63 -17.80
N SER A 45 5.16 1.61 -16.91
CA SER A 45 3.99 2.47 -16.80
C SER A 45 3.83 3.40 -18.00
N HIS A 46 2.59 3.64 -18.42
CA HIS A 46 2.29 4.67 -19.40
C HIS A 46 2.44 6.06 -18.74
N PRO A 47 3.20 7.02 -19.33
CA PRO A 47 3.42 8.32 -18.72
C PRO A 47 2.15 9.10 -18.32
N ALA A 48 1.08 9.01 -19.13
CA ALA A 48 -0.20 9.63 -18.82
C ALA A 48 -0.85 9.02 -17.58
N SER A 49 -0.80 7.70 -17.42
CA SER A 49 -1.28 7.01 -16.22
C SER A 49 -0.52 7.46 -14.97
N SER A 50 0.80 7.58 -15.05
CA SER A 50 1.62 8.06 -13.93
C SER A 50 1.32 9.52 -13.55
N ALA A 51 1.07 10.39 -14.53
CA ALA A 51 0.68 11.77 -14.26
C ALA A 51 -0.70 11.86 -13.57
N VAL A 52 -1.64 11.00 -13.97
CA VAL A 52 -2.95 10.88 -13.32
C VAL A 52 -2.79 10.35 -11.90
N GLU A 53 -2.04 9.27 -11.68
CA GLU A 53 -1.76 8.73 -10.34
C GLU A 53 -1.20 9.79 -9.39
N LEU A 54 -0.26 10.62 -9.88
CA LEU A 54 0.29 11.73 -9.10
C LEU A 54 -0.77 12.75 -8.69
N ALA A 55 -1.70 13.10 -9.60
CA ALA A 55 -2.78 14.02 -9.30
C ALA A 55 -3.76 13.46 -8.24
N PHE A 56 -3.92 12.12 -8.18
CA PHE A 56 -4.79 11.45 -7.21
C PHE A 56 -4.10 11.05 -5.90
N ALA A 57 -2.76 11.11 -5.81
CA ALA A 57 -2.00 10.75 -4.62
C ALA A 57 -2.47 11.43 -3.31
N PRO A 58 -2.88 12.73 -3.30
CA PRO A 58 -3.41 13.36 -2.09
C PRO A 58 -4.66 12.67 -1.52
N PHE A 59 -5.50 12.05 -2.36
CA PHE A 59 -6.69 11.36 -1.89
C PHE A 59 -6.37 10.13 -1.06
N ILE A 60 -5.25 9.45 -1.33
CA ILE A 60 -4.77 8.33 -0.51
C ILE A 60 -4.43 8.82 0.90
N THR A 61 -3.77 9.98 0.99
CA THR A 61 -3.39 10.59 2.26
C THR A 61 -4.63 11.01 3.06
N VAL A 62 -5.60 11.63 2.40
CA VAL A 62 -6.89 11.99 3.03
C VAL A 62 -7.63 10.75 3.52
N ALA A 63 -7.71 9.69 2.70
CA ALA A 63 -8.34 8.43 3.08
C ALA A 63 -7.66 7.80 4.31
N ALA A 64 -6.32 7.81 4.36
CA ALA A 64 -5.57 7.30 5.51
C ALA A 64 -5.89 8.08 6.80
N ARG A 65 -6.00 9.41 6.72
CA ARG A 65 -6.37 10.25 7.87
C ARG A 65 -7.79 9.98 8.36
N ILE A 66 -8.74 9.84 7.45
CA ILE A 66 -10.13 9.50 7.79
C ILE A 66 -10.17 8.10 8.45
N ALA A 67 -9.48 7.12 7.88
CA ALA A 67 -9.38 5.77 8.46
C ALA A 67 -8.75 5.75 9.86
N ILE A 68 -7.71 6.57 10.10
CA ILE A 68 -7.12 6.77 11.45
C ILE A 68 -8.13 7.40 12.40
N GLY A 69 -8.81 8.47 11.97
CA GLY A 69 -9.80 9.17 12.79
C GLY A 69 -10.96 8.27 13.22
N MET A 70 -11.34 7.32 12.37
CA MET A 70 -12.37 6.30 12.65
C MET A 70 -11.83 5.04 13.35
N GLY A 71 -10.51 4.95 13.58
CA GLY A 71 -9.88 3.77 14.20
C GLY A 71 -9.92 2.49 13.34
N LEU A 72 -10.13 2.60 12.03
CA LEU A 72 -10.37 1.43 11.15
C LEU A 72 -9.17 0.48 11.09
N PHE A 73 -7.94 1.01 11.05
CA PHE A 73 -6.75 0.16 10.94
C PHE A 73 -6.60 -0.77 12.13
N LYS A 74 -6.91 -0.28 13.34
CA LYS A 74 -6.92 -1.11 14.56
C LYS A 74 -8.04 -2.17 14.50
N LEU A 75 -9.24 -1.78 14.09
CA LEU A 75 -10.37 -2.71 13.95
C LEU A 75 -10.09 -3.83 12.94
N ILE A 76 -9.44 -3.51 11.81
CA ILE A 76 -9.05 -4.49 10.79
C ILE A 76 -7.89 -5.37 11.29
N ALA A 77 -6.88 -4.78 11.93
CA ALA A 77 -5.71 -5.49 12.45
C ALA A 77 -6.04 -6.46 13.59
N ASP A 78 -6.99 -6.10 14.46
CA ASP A 78 -7.39 -6.89 15.62
C ASP A 78 -8.45 -7.97 15.26
N ASN A 79 -8.98 -7.96 14.02
CA ASN A 79 -9.99 -8.92 13.59
C ASN A 79 -9.37 -10.27 13.16
N ASN A 80 -10.04 -11.37 13.48
CA ASN A 80 -9.61 -12.70 13.06
C ASN A 80 -10.18 -13.04 11.67
N GLY A 81 -9.45 -12.64 10.61
CA GLY A 81 -9.85 -12.83 9.21
C GLY A 81 -10.46 -11.57 8.58
N PRO A 82 -11.06 -11.67 7.38
CA PRO A 82 -11.72 -10.54 6.73
C PRO A 82 -12.82 -9.93 7.60
N ILE A 83 -12.89 -8.59 7.65
CA ILE A 83 -13.98 -7.85 8.29
C ILE A 83 -14.78 -7.08 7.24
N SER A 84 -16.11 -7.13 7.30
CA SER A 84 -16.96 -6.41 6.36
C SER A 84 -17.04 -4.91 6.68
N SER A 85 -17.35 -4.10 5.67
CA SER A 85 -17.61 -2.66 5.84
C SER A 85 -18.77 -2.39 6.79
N LYS A 86 -19.79 -3.27 6.78
CA LYS A 86 -20.93 -3.19 7.71
C LYS A 86 -20.49 -3.40 9.16
N GLU A 87 -19.69 -4.43 9.44
CA GLU A 87 -19.16 -4.67 10.79
C GLU A 87 -18.23 -3.54 11.24
N LEU A 88 -17.43 -2.98 10.33
CA LEU A 88 -16.62 -1.80 10.62
C LEU A 88 -17.48 -0.58 10.95
N ALA A 89 -18.59 -0.37 10.24
CA ALA A 89 -19.54 0.70 10.54
C ALA A 89 -20.14 0.54 11.96
N GLU A 90 -20.59 -0.66 12.29
CA GLU A 90 -21.14 -0.99 13.62
C GLU A 90 -20.11 -0.77 14.74
N LYS A 91 -18.84 -1.11 14.52
CA LYS A 91 -17.77 -0.97 15.52
C LYS A 91 -17.20 0.43 15.65
N SER A 92 -17.10 1.19 14.55
CA SER A 92 -16.50 2.53 14.52
C SER A 92 -17.52 3.65 14.73
N GLY A 93 -18.82 3.38 14.58
CA GLY A 93 -19.87 4.39 14.50
C GLY A 93 -19.86 5.19 13.20
N GLY A 94 -19.03 4.81 12.23
CA GLY A 94 -18.97 5.41 10.91
C GLY A 94 -20.09 4.95 9.97
N GLU A 95 -20.28 5.67 8.87
CA GLU A 95 -21.23 5.29 7.83
C GLU A 95 -20.59 4.27 6.86
N GLU A 96 -21.31 3.21 6.50
CA GLU A 96 -20.77 2.08 5.72
C GLU A 96 -20.21 2.52 4.36
N LEU A 97 -20.93 3.36 3.61
CA LEU A 97 -20.51 3.81 2.30
C LEU A 97 -19.28 4.72 2.36
N LEU A 98 -19.14 5.55 3.40
CA LEU A 98 -17.93 6.32 3.68
C LEU A 98 -16.74 5.39 3.96
N ILE A 99 -16.94 4.34 4.76
CA ILE A 99 -15.88 3.34 5.04
C ILE A 99 -15.45 2.65 3.75
N ILE A 100 -16.40 2.20 2.92
CA ILE A 100 -16.10 1.58 1.61
C ILE A 100 -15.26 2.52 0.73
N ARG A 101 -15.69 3.79 0.61
CA ARG A 101 -14.99 4.80 -0.20
C ARG A 101 -13.63 5.18 0.36
N THR A 102 -13.44 5.06 1.67
CA THR A 102 -12.17 5.33 2.35
C THR A 102 -11.20 4.16 2.18
N LEU A 103 -11.66 2.92 2.33
CA LEU A 103 -10.79 1.73 2.28
C LEU A 103 -10.41 1.32 0.86
N ARG A 104 -11.24 1.59 -0.15
CA ARG A 104 -10.92 1.26 -1.56
C ARG A 104 -9.62 1.90 -2.08
N PRO A 105 -9.37 3.22 -1.96
CA PRO A 105 -8.09 3.80 -2.38
C PRO A 105 -6.92 3.27 -1.54
N LEU A 106 -7.13 2.97 -0.26
CA LEU A 106 -6.10 2.35 0.59
C LEU A 106 -5.77 0.92 0.14
N ALA A 107 -6.76 0.19 -0.35
CA ALA A 107 -6.58 -1.15 -0.91
C ALA A 107 -5.79 -1.11 -2.22
N SER A 108 -6.04 -0.13 -3.09
CA SER A 108 -5.32 -0.01 -4.37
C SER A 108 -3.82 0.25 -4.21
N VAL A 109 -3.38 0.77 -3.05
CA VAL A 109 -1.97 0.99 -2.72
C VAL A 109 -1.42 -0.01 -1.71
N GLY A 110 -2.16 -1.07 -1.36
CA GLY A 110 -1.73 -2.15 -0.47
C GLY A 110 -1.67 -1.79 1.02
N VAL A 111 -2.26 -0.66 1.43
CA VAL A 111 -2.35 -0.28 2.85
C VAL A 111 -3.32 -1.21 3.59
N VAL A 112 -4.39 -1.66 2.92
CA VAL A 112 -5.29 -2.74 3.36
C VAL A 112 -5.47 -3.72 2.20
N LYS A 113 -6.01 -4.91 2.44
CA LYS A 113 -6.36 -5.86 1.38
C LYS A 113 -7.88 -5.99 1.26
N GLU A 114 -8.43 -5.88 0.05
CA GLU A 114 -9.83 -6.23 -0.24
C GLU A 114 -9.91 -7.75 -0.52
N ALA A 115 -10.35 -8.54 0.47
CA ALA A 115 -10.38 -10.01 0.40
C ALA A 115 -11.67 -10.56 -0.25
N GLY A 116 -12.68 -9.72 -0.40
CA GLY A 116 -13.97 -9.99 -1.02
C GLY A 116 -14.75 -8.69 -1.17
N GLU A 117 -15.95 -8.73 -1.75
CA GLU A 117 -16.76 -7.52 -1.90
C GLU A 117 -16.95 -6.84 -0.54
N ARG A 118 -16.36 -5.65 -0.38
CA ARG A 118 -16.45 -4.83 0.85
C ARG A 118 -15.94 -5.54 2.11
N GLN A 119 -15.02 -6.49 1.95
CA GLN A 119 -14.36 -7.21 3.04
C GLN A 119 -12.86 -6.92 3.06
N TRP A 120 -12.34 -6.63 4.24
CA TRP A 120 -11.00 -6.09 4.42
C TRP A 120 -10.15 -6.97 5.32
N GLU A 121 -8.93 -7.24 4.89
CA GLU A 121 -7.90 -7.93 5.67
C GLU A 121 -6.71 -7.01 5.93
N PRO A 122 -6.02 -7.17 7.07
CA PRO A 122 -4.82 -6.41 7.35
C PRO A 122 -3.66 -6.84 6.44
N THR A 123 -2.85 -5.86 6.04
CA THR A 123 -1.51 -6.07 5.51
C THR A 123 -0.47 -5.69 6.57
N PRO A 124 0.83 -5.97 6.38
CA PRO A 124 1.87 -5.46 7.28
C PRO A 124 1.80 -3.92 7.46
N VAL A 125 1.36 -3.19 6.43
CA VAL A 125 1.17 -1.74 6.49
C VAL A 125 -0.05 -1.39 7.35
N THR A 126 -1.14 -2.15 7.29
CA THR A 126 -2.30 -1.97 8.19
C THR A 126 -1.87 -2.03 9.65
N HIS A 127 -1.05 -3.02 10.02
CA HIS A 127 -0.55 -3.15 11.39
C HIS A 127 0.32 -1.96 11.81
N ALA A 128 1.21 -1.48 10.93
CA ALA A 128 2.01 -0.29 11.20
C ALA A 128 1.12 0.96 11.41
N MET A 129 0.12 1.15 10.54
CA MET A 129 -0.84 2.26 10.62
C MET A 129 -1.74 2.20 11.87
N ALA A 130 -1.92 1.02 12.46
CA ALA A 130 -2.66 0.84 13.71
C ALA A 130 -1.85 1.19 14.97
N THR A 131 -0.53 1.38 14.86
CA THR A 131 0.30 1.83 15.98
C THR A 131 0.09 3.32 16.25
N GLU A 132 0.14 3.72 17.52
CA GLU A 132 -0.08 5.12 17.89
C GLU A 132 1.02 6.05 17.37
N GLU A 133 2.27 5.59 17.29
CA GLU A 133 3.39 6.36 16.75
C GLU A 133 3.13 6.80 15.29
N ILE A 134 2.75 5.87 14.42
CA ILE A 134 2.47 6.16 13.02
C ILE A 134 1.15 6.92 12.86
N ALA A 135 0.13 6.56 13.64
CA ALA A 135 -1.17 7.23 13.59
C ALA A 135 -1.06 8.71 14.01
N ALA A 136 -0.31 9.01 15.07
CA ALA A 136 -0.07 10.38 15.53
C ALA A 136 0.59 11.24 14.46
N GLY A 137 1.59 10.70 13.75
CA GLY A 137 2.24 11.41 12.63
C GLY A 137 1.26 11.87 11.55
N HIS A 138 0.30 11.01 11.17
CA HIS A 138 -0.72 11.36 10.18
C HIS A 138 -1.77 12.36 10.69
N ARG A 139 -2.01 12.42 12.02
CA ARG A 139 -2.92 13.42 12.61
C ARG A 139 -2.30 14.82 12.61
N MET A 140 -0.97 14.93 12.70
CA MET A 140 -0.23 16.19 12.76
C MET A 140 -0.02 16.88 11.40
N MET A 141 -0.08 16.13 10.29
CA MET A 141 -0.02 16.68 8.93
C MET A 141 -1.30 17.44 8.54
#